data_AF-A0A939D3M8-F1
#
_entry.id   AF-A0A939D3M8-F1
#
_cell.length_a   1.000
_cell.length_b   1.000
_cell.length_c   1.000
_cell.angle_alpha   90.00
_cell.angle_beta   90.00
_cell.angle_gamma   90.00
#
_symmetry.space_group_name_H-M   'P 1'
#
loop_
_entity.id
_entity.type
_entity.pdbx_description
1 polymer ?
#
loop_
_entity_poly.entity_id
_entity_poly.type
_entity_poly.pdbx_seq_one_letter_code
_entity_poly.pdbx_strand_id
1 'polypeptide(L)' 'MGKKAAQKALEQVALNSLREGISVEIVARITGLTVERVQQLQAELQAGN' A
#
# COMPACT_ATOMS: atom_id res chain seq x y z
N MET A 1 -15.95 -13.05 6.99
CA MET A 1 -15.87 -11.64 6.55
C MET A 1 -14.63 -10.88 7.02
N GLY A 2 -13.86 -11.32 8.04
CA GLY A 2 -12.77 -10.51 8.63
C GLY A 2 -11.49 -10.29 7.80
N LYS A 3 -11.01 -11.28 7.03
CA LYS A 3 -9.71 -11.18 6.33
C LYS A 3 -9.67 -10.09 5.25
N LYS A 4 -10.76 -9.91 4.50
CA LYS A 4 -10.86 -8.87 3.45
C LYS A 4 -10.88 -7.45 4.03
N ALA A 5 -11.50 -7.26 5.19
CA ALA A 5 -11.54 -5.95 5.85
C ALA A 5 -10.15 -5.55 6.38
N ALA A 6 -9.44 -6.49 7.01
CA ALA A 6 -8.07 -6.27 7.48
C ALA A 6 -7.12 -5.94 6.32
N GLN A 7 -7.24 -6.64 5.19
CA GLN A 7 -6.40 -6.38 4.02
C GLN A 7 -6.62 -4.97 3.44
N LYS A 8 -7.88 -4.52 3.32
CA LYS A 8 -8.18 -3.15 2.88
C LYS A 8 -7.61 -2.08 3.80
N ALA A 9 -7.60 -2.32 5.11
CA ALA A 9 -7.01 -1.37 6.05
C ALA A 9 -5.49 -1.23 5.84
N LEU A 10 -4.79 -2.34 5.59
CA LEU A 10 -3.35 -2.33 5.30
C LEU A 10 -3.05 -1.64 3.96
N GLU A 11 -3.88 -1.84 2.94
CA GLU A 11 -3.76 -1.13 1.66
C GLU A 11 -3.96 0.38 1.83
N GLN A 12 -4.90 0.81 2.68
CA GLN A 12 -5.09 2.24 2.96
C GLN A 12 -3.88 2.86 3.66
N VAL A 13 -3.27 2.15 4.62
CA VAL A 13 -2.02 2.57 5.26
C VAL A 13 -0.91 2.68 4.21
N ALA A 14 -0.77 1.68 3.32
CA ALA A 14 0.22 1.71 2.25
C ALA A 14 0.06 2.93 1.33
N LEU A 15 -1.18 3.20 0.89
CA LEU A 15 -1.50 4.34 0.02
C LEU A 15 -1.17 5.68 0.68
N ASN A 16 -1.46 5.84 1.97
CA ASN A 16 -1.16 7.07 2.70
C ASN A 16 0.36 7.26 2.83
N SER A 17 1.10 6.21 3.20
CA SER A 17 2.56 6.27 3.30
C SER A 17 3.24 6.58 1.95
N LEU A 18 2.74 6.00 0.86
CA LEU A 18 3.26 6.29 -0.49
C LEU A 18 3.02 7.75 -0.90
N ARG A 19 1.86 8.33 -0.55
CA ARG A 19 1.57 9.76 -0.77
C ARG A 19 2.48 10.69 0.03
N GLU A 20 2.94 10.25 1.20
CA GLU A 20 3.93 10.96 2.01
C GLU A 20 5.37 10.78 1.51
N GLY A 21 5.58 10.06 0.39
CA GLY A 21 6.89 9.87 -0.21
C GLY A 21 7.74 8.77 0.43
N ILE A 22 7.13 7.92 1.27
CA ILE A 22 7.83 6.78 1.88
C ILE A 22 8.12 5.72 0.81
N SER A 23 9.35 5.21 0.78
CA SER A 23 9.77 4.20 -0.20
C SER A 23 8.95 2.91 -0.11
N VAL A 24 8.71 2.26 -1.26
CA VAL A 24 7.97 1.00 -1.41
C VAL A 24 8.43 -0.08 -0.43
N GLU A 25 9.75 -0.24 -0.25
CA GLU A 25 10.36 -1.26 0.60
C GLU A 25 10.05 -1.05 2.09
N ILE A 26 10.05 0.21 2.54
CA ILE A 26 9.64 0.58 3.90
C ILE A 26 8.15 0.33 4.09
N VAL A 27 7.32 0.72 3.11
CA VAL A 27 5.87 0.51 3.17
C VAL A 27 5.50 -0.98 3.23
N ALA A 28 6.17 -1.82 2.44
CA ALA A 28 5.97 -3.27 2.48
C ALA A 28 6.29 -3.86 3.88
N ARG A 29 7.38 -3.40 4.51
CA ARG A 29 7.74 -3.82 5.88
C ARG A 29 6.74 -3.36 6.94
N ILE A 30 6.22 -2.14 6.84
CA ILE A 30 5.24 -1.59 7.80
C ILE A 30 3.90 -2.32 7.70
N THR A 31 3.42 -2.55 6.48
CA THR A 31 2.07 -3.07 6.22
C THR A 31 2.00 -4.58 6.18
N GLY A 32 3.15 -5.26 6.02
CA GLY A 32 3.20 -6.70 5.78
C GLY A 32 2.69 -7.11 4.39
N LEU A 33 2.43 -6.15 3.50
CA LEU A 33 2.12 -6.41 2.10
C LEU A 33 3.39 -6.81 1.33
N THR A 34 3.23 -7.55 0.25
CA THR A 34 4.35 -7.83 -0.65
C THR A 34 4.80 -6.56 -1.34
N VAL A 35 6.09 -6.49 -1.69
CA VAL A 35 6.66 -5.38 -2.47
C VAL A 35 5.88 -5.16 -3.76
N GLU A 36 5.53 -6.23 -4.46
CA GLU A 36 4.73 -6.20 -5.70
C GLU A 36 3.35 -5.55 -5.48
N ARG A 37 2.66 -5.85 -4.36
CA ARG A 37 1.36 -5.23 -4.06
C ARG A 37 1.51 -3.74 -3.79
N VAL A 38 2.57 -3.34 -3.08
CA VAL A 38 2.85 -1.92 -2.83
C VAL A 38 3.21 -1.18 -4.13
N GLN A 39 3.96 -1.81 -5.05
CA GLN A 39 4.24 -1.25 -6.37
C GLN A 39 2.97 -1.07 -7.21
N GLN A 40 2.05 -2.04 -7.18
CA GLN A 40 0.75 -1.90 -7.84
C GLN A 40 -0.04 -0.71 -7.28
N LEU A 41 -0.12 -0.58 -5.95
CA LEU A 41 -0.78 0.56 -5.31
C LEU A 41 -0.12 1.91 -5.67
N GLN A 42 1.21 1.94 -5.80
CA GLN A 42 1.93 3.13 -6.25
C GLN A 42 1.60 3.48 -7.71
N ALA A 43 1.51 2.49 -8.59
CA ALA A 43 1.11 2.70 -9.98
C ALA A 43 -0.34 3.18 -10.10
N GLU A 44 -1.25 2.61 -9.29
CA GLU A 44 -2.66 3.06 -9.20
C GLU A 44 -2.77 4.53 -8.76
N LEU A 45 -1.93 4.98 -7.81
CA LEU A 45 -1.87 6.39 -7.39
C LEU A 45 -1.39 7.33 -8.50
N GLN A 46 -0.47 6.88 -9.35
CA GLN A 46 0.08 7.67 -10.46
C GLN A 46 -0.87 7.72 -11.66
N ALA A 47 -1.64 6.66 -11.89
CA ALA A 47 -2.63 6.60 -12.98
C ALA A 47 -3.92 7.39 -12.69
N GLY A 48 -4.18 7.71 -11.43
CA GLY A 48 -5.37 8.44 -10.96
C GLY A 48 -5.18 9.94 -10.71
N ASN A 49 -4.02 10.51 -11.04
CA ASN A 49 -3.70 11.94 -10.94
C ASN A 49 -3.61 12.60 -12.33
#